data_AF-A0AAN6MY03-F1
#
_entry.id   AF-A0AAN6MY03-F1
#
_cell.length_a   1.000
_cell.length_b   1.000
_cell.length_c   1.000
_cell.angle_alpha   90.00
_cell.angle_beta   90.00
_cell.angle_gamma   90.00
#
_symmetry.space_group_name_H-M   'P 1'
#
loop_
_entity.id
_entity.type
_entity.pdbx_description
1 polymer ?
#
loop_
_entity_poly.entity_id
_entity_poly.type
_entity_poly.pdbx_seq_one_letter_code
_entity_poly.pdbx_strand_id
1 'polypeptide(L)' 'APNLFLEAKAPRRVVDVALRQALYDRAIGARATRALRNYSREKPYFDGNAYIYSSTYHAGTL' A
#
# COMPACT_ATOMS: atom_id res chain seq x y z
N ALA A 1 15.00 0.67 -6.13
CA ALA A 1 14.60 -0.61 -5.51
C ALA A 1 13.09 -0.58 -5.22
N PRO A 2 12.34 -1.67 -5.39
CA PRO A 2 10.95 -1.72 -4.98
C PRO A 2 10.86 -1.80 -3.45
N ASN A 3 10.00 -0.97 -2.85
CA ASN A 3 9.66 -1.07 -1.43
C ASN A 3 8.56 -2.13 -1.28
N LEU A 4 8.96 -3.37 -0.97
CA LEU A 4 8.03 -4.47 -0.69
C LEU A 4 7.84 -4.62 0.82
N PHE A 5 6.59 -4.61 1.26
CA PHE A 5 6.20 -4.94 2.63
C PHE A 5 5.26 -6.14 2.61
N LEU A 6 5.50 -7.10 3.49
CA LEU A 6 4.66 -8.27 3.70
C LEU A 6 4.38 -8.41 5.19
N GLU A 7 3.11 -8.55 5.54
CA GLU A 7 2.68 -8.78 6.92
C GLU A 7 1.73 -9.97 6.97
N ALA A 8 1.97 -10.88 7.92
CA ALA A 8 1.11 -12.02 8.19
C ALA A 8 0.27 -11.78 9.46
N LYS A 9 -0.99 -12.21 9.44
CA LYS A 9 -1.86 -12.19 10.62
C LYS A 9 -1.99 -13.59 11.20
N ALA A 10 -2.10 -13.67 12.52
CA ALA A 10 -2.37 -14.94 13.20
C ALA A 10 -3.68 -15.55 12.69
N PRO A 11 -3.80 -16.89 12.63
CA PRO A 11 -5.00 -17.56 12.10
C PRO A 11 -6.32 -17.17 12.78
N ARG A 12 -6.25 -16.72 14.05
CA ARG A 12 -7.41 -16.27 14.83
C ARG A 12 -7.81 -14.81 14.59
N ARG A 13 -7.04 -14.03 13.81
CA ARG A 13 -7.38 -12.63 13.51
C ARG A 13 -8.40 -12.58 12.38
N VAL A 14 -9.37 -11.68 12.54
CA VAL A 14 -10.42 -11.42 11.54
C VAL A 14 -9.81 -10.82 10.28
N VAL A 15 -10.24 -11.30 9.12
CA VAL A 15 -9.83 -10.84 7.77
C VAL A 15 -9.89 -9.31 7.65
N ASP A 16 -10.90 -8.70 8.26
CA ASP A 16 -11.09 -7.24 8.28
C ASP A 16 -9.88 -6.49 8.83
N VAL A 17 -9.14 -7.06 9.78
CA VAL A 17 -7.94 -6.43 10.33
C VAL A 17 -6.82 -6.41 9.30
N ALA A 18 -6.61 -7.52 8.58
CA ALA A 18 -5.63 -7.59 7.49
C ALA A 18 -5.97 -6.59 6.39
N LEU A 19 -7.25 -6.51 6.00
CA LEU A 19 -7.73 -5.57 4.99
C LEU A 19 -7.52 -4.11 5.41
N ARG A 20 -7.93 -3.75 6.64
CA ARG A 20 -7.77 -2.37 7.15
C ARG A 20 -6.31 -1.94 7.19
N GLN A 21 -5.40 -2.82 7.62
CA GLN A 21 -3.97 -2.52 7.66
C GLN A 21 -3.39 -2.39 6.24
N ALA A 22 -3.71 -3.31 5.33
CA ALA A 22 -3.26 -3.22 3.94
C ALA A 22 -3.76 -1.94 3.23
N LEU A 23 -4.97 -1.47 3.53
CA LEU A 23 -5.51 -0.21 3.01
C LEU A 23 -4.84 1.01 3.64
N TYR A 24 -4.61 0.98 4.95
CA TYR A 24 -3.91 2.05 5.66
C TYR A 24 -2.49 2.23 5.13
N ASP A 25 -1.71 1.15 5.04
CA ASP A 25 -0.34 1.17 4.56
C ASP A 25 -0.26 1.61 3.09
N ARG A 26 -1.20 1.16 2.26
CA ARG A 26 -1.35 1.64 0.88
C ARG A 26 -1.56 3.15 0.83
N ALA A 27 -2.42 3.71 1.68
CA ALA A 27 -2.69 5.14 1.71
C ALA A 27 -1.45 5.94 2.16
N ILE A 28 -0.74 5.49 3.18
CA ILE A 28 0.51 6.10 3.62
C ILE A 28 1.57 6.03 2.51
N GLY A 29 1.76 4.85 1.92
CA GLY A 29 2.72 4.62 0.84
C GLY A 29 2.44 5.46 -0.39
N ALA A 30 1.17 5.63 -0.77
CA ALA A 30 0.76 6.51 -1.86
C ALA A 30 1.12 7.98 -1.59
N ARG A 31 0.90 8.46 -0.36
CA ARG A 31 1.28 9.82 0.04
C ARG A 31 2.80 10.03 0.05
N ALA A 32 3.55 9.08 0.62
CA ALA A 32 5.00 9.13 0.65
C ALA A 32 5.60 9.09 -0.77
N THR A 33 5.10 8.19 -1.62
CA THR A 33 5.55 8.08 -3.02
C THR A 33 5.22 9.35 -3.79
N ARG A 34 4.02 9.91 -3.61
CA ARG A 34 3.67 11.20 -4.22
C ARG A 34 4.60 12.32 -3.78
N ALA A 35 4.95 12.39 -2.49
CA ALA A 35 5.87 13.40 -1.96
C ALA A 35 7.29 13.22 -2.54
N LEU A 36 7.82 12.00 -2.55
CA LEU A 36 9.13 11.69 -3.12
C LEU A 36 9.22 12.04 -4.62
N ARG A 37 8.20 11.69 -5.40
CA ARG A 37 8.19 11.97 -6.85
C ARG A 37 8.09 13.46 -7.19
N ASN A 38 7.53 14.24 -6.27
CA ASN A 38 7.38 15.68 -6.39
C ASN A 38 8.43 16.46 -5.59
N TYR A 39 9.41 15.78 -4.99
CA TYR A 39 10.47 16.43 -4.25
C TYR A 39 11.26 17.37 -5.17
N SER A 40 11.50 18.60 -4.69
CA SER A 40 12.17 19.68 -5.43
C SER A 40 11.51 20.09 -6.76
N ARG A 41 10.25 19.73 -7.00
CA ARG A 41 9.49 20.26 -8.14
C ARG A 41 8.75 21.54 -7.75
N GLU A 42 8.76 22.51 -8.64
CA GLU A 42 8.02 23.77 -8.47
C GLU A 42 6.49 23.55 -8.50
N LYS A 43 6.02 22.59 -9.32
CA LYS A 43 4.60 22.24 -9.44
C LYS A 43 4.41 20.72 -9.32
N PRO A 44 3.32 20.25 -8.66
CA PRO A 44 2.99 18.83 -8.61
C PRO A 44 2.83 18.23 -10.02
N TYR A 45 3.43 17.06 -10.23
CA TYR A 45 3.39 16.28 -11.46
C TYR A 45 2.74 14.91 -11.20
N PHE A 46 1.89 14.52 -12.15
CA PHE A 46 1.18 13.25 -12.16
C PHE A 46 1.28 12.66 -13.57
N ASP A 47 1.80 11.45 -13.69
CA ASP A 47 1.97 10.73 -14.95
C ASP A 47 0.93 9.62 -15.16
N GLY A 48 -0.04 9.50 -14.26
CA GLY A 48 -1.11 8.49 -14.33
C GLY A 48 -0.69 7.05 -14.00
N ASN A 49 0.60 6.79 -13.73
CA ASN A 49 1.08 5.44 -13.44
C ASN A 49 0.75 5.00 -12.00
N ALA A 50 0.44 3.71 -11.84
CA ALA A 50 0.21 3.10 -10.54
C ALA A 50 1.52 2.65 -9.90
N TYR A 51 1.98 3.38 -8.88
CA TYR A 51 3.24 3.06 -8.17
C TYR A 51 3.06 2.24 -6.89
N ILE A 52 1.85 2.19 -6.36
CA ILE A 52 1.53 1.49 -5.12
C ILE A 52 0.40 0.51 -5.39
N TYR A 53 0.64 -0.73 -5.00
CA TYR A 53 -0.32 -1.82 -5.04
C TYR A 53 -0.32 -2.54 -3.68
N SER A 54 -1.47 -3.03 -3.25
CA SER A 54 -1.57 -3.90 -2.08
C SER A 54 -2.58 -4.99 -2.37
N SER A 55 -2.36 -6.15 -1.75
CA SER A 55 -3.22 -7.32 -1.84
C SER A 55 -3.27 -8.00 -0.49
N THR A 56 -4.43 -8.54 -0.14
CA THR A 56 -4.60 -9.41 1.01
C THR A 56 -4.92 -10.81 0.52
N TYR A 57 -4.25 -11.81 1.08
CA TYR A 57 -4.57 -13.22 0.88
C TYR A 57 -5.20 -13.78 2.15
N HIS A 58 -6.30 -14.51 1.99
CA HIS A 58 -6.96 -15.25 3.06
C HIS A 58 -7.22 -16.68 2.57
N ALA A 59 -6.66 -17.66 3.29
CA ALA A 59 -6.75 -19.07 2.90
C ALA A 59 -8.18 -19.59 3.08
N GLY A 60 -8.67 -20.37 2.11
CA GLY A 60 -9.97 -21.06 2.20
C GLY A 60 -11.20 -20.23 1.81
N THR A 61 -11.02 -19.05 1.19
CA THR A 61 -12.11 -18.19 0.68
C THR A 61 -12.14 -18.05 -0.84
N LEU A 62 -11.58 -19.02 -1.57
CA LEU A 62 -11.64 -19.11 -3.04
C LEU A 62 -12.53 -20.28 -3.45
#